data_AF-A0A1Y1CN81-F1
#
_entry.id   AF-A0A1Y1CN81-F1
#
_cell.length_a   1.000
_cell.length_b   1.000
_cell.length_c   1.000
_cell.angle_alpha   90.00
_cell.angle_beta   90.00
_cell.angle_gamma   90.00
#
_symmetry.space_group_name_H-M   'P 1'
#
loop_
_entity.id
_entity.type
_entity.pdbx_description
1 polymer ?
#
loop_
_entity_poly.entity_id
_entity_poly.type
_entity_poly.pdbx_seq_one_letter_code
_entity_poly.pdbx_strand_id
1 'polypeptide(L)'
;MKTILILTLGIIILTSCKEQVTETLIDASKMSHQTKYFYNYESDKLISQTEKTYTIMFGQVVDSMLIETVFGYNNKGLLIKKKSQNNFEQKAELRMYDYDSNDSLILDMTINPENDTTFWNEYKYFSDGRKIVFDRKIIPSYFNNSALIENLASDTFDTIQYQYKYQYEGNICTHLKQYDSKNNLAKTIKFDYQNDLLIKETHLSYFNSLELLEKIKNYDYSKSEHKPDTYALDSENDTIEMSINEFYKDELLSTTDFFEYGNLIYKTLFESGKEISIIGFDRTTNNRSVDILDYYKNGDLKESKSYNEEINAL
;
A
#
# COMPACT_ATOMS: atom_id res chain seq x y z
N MET A 1 20.47 -31.30 -22.26
CA MET A 1 19.29 -31.88 -21.59
C MET A 1 19.69 -32.38 -20.21
N LYS A 2 19.38 -31.59 -19.17
CA LYS A 2 19.16 -31.94 -17.75
C LYS A 2 19.43 -30.70 -16.89
N THR A 3 18.44 -29.81 -16.84
CA THR A 3 18.36 -28.72 -15.86
C THR A 3 16.89 -28.40 -15.59
N ILE A 4 16.09 -29.44 -15.35
CA ILE A 4 14.70 -29.32 -14.87
C ILE A 4 14.65 -30.23 -13.64
N LEU A 5 15.11 -29.74 -12.48
CA LEU A 5 14.87 -30.44 -11.21
C LEU A 5 15.10 -29.60 -9.93
N ILE A 6 14.95 -28.27 -9.98
CA ILE A 6 15.00 -27.43 -8.75
C ILE A 6 13.66 -26.73 -8.47
N LEU A 7 12.80 -26.55 -9.48
CA LEU A 7 11.51 -25.86 -9.29
C LEU A 7 10.39 -26.70 -8.66
N THR A 8 10.51 -28.03 -8.62
CA THR A 8 9.40 -28.90 -8.18
C THR A 8 9.48 -29.34 -6.71
N LEU A 9 10.63 -29.22 -6.03
CA LEU A 9 10.75 -29.64 -4.62
C LEU A 9 10.44 -28.53 -3.61
N GLY A 10 10.49 -27.26 -3.99
CA GLY A 10 10.10 -26.14 -3.11
C GLY A 10 8.58 -25.94 -3.00
N ILE A 11 7.81 -26.42 -3.98
CA ILE A 11 6.35 -26.21 -4.06
C ILE A 11 5.56 -27.32 -3.32
N ILE A 12 6.14 -28.51 -3.14
CA ILE A 12 5.43 -29.67 -2.56
C ILE A 12 5.32 -29.60 -1.03
N ILE A 13 6.09 -28.74 -0.35
CA ILE A 13 6.00 -28.57 1.11
C ILE A 13 4.80 -27.68 1.53
N LEU A 14 4.15 -26.96 0.60
CA LEU A 14 3.01 -26.07 0.92
C LEU A 14 1.63 -26.67 0.58
N THR A 15 1.57 -27.87 0.00
CA THR A 15 0.30 -28.50 -0.44
C THR A 15 -0.22 -29.62 0.46
N SER A 16 0.30 -29.79 1.68
CA SER A 16 -0.30 -30.74 2.62
C SER A 16 -1.49 -30.11 3.36
N CYS A 17 -2.69 -30.52 2.94
CA CYS A 17 -3.86 -30.73 3.78
C CYS A 17 -4.18 -29.66 4.84
N LYS A 18 -5.22 -28.86 4.57
CA LYS A 18 -6.21 -28.47 5.60
C LYS A 18 -5.59 -28.00 6.92
N GLU A 19 -4.53 -27.20 6.87
CA GLU A 19 -4.22 -26.30 7.98
C GLU A 19 -5.35 -25.26 7.98
N GLN A 20 -6.43 -25.64 8.65
CA GLN A 20 -7.47 -24.75 9.07
C GLN A 20 -6.82 -23.51 9.68
N VAL A 21 -7.54 -22.41 9.55
CA VAL A 21 -7.52 -21.13 10.29
C VAL A 21 -7.17 -21.24 11.81
N THR A 22 -6.97 -22.45 12.35
CA THR A 22 -6.54 -22.81 13.70
C THR A 22 -5.20 -22.25 14.19
N GLU A 23 -4.31 -21.70 13.36
CA GLU A 23 -3.06 -21.08 13.87
C GLU A 23 -3.18 -19.59 14.24
N THR A 24 -4.31 -18.93 13.98
CA THR A 24 -4.52 -17.52 14.37
C THR A 24 -5.19 -17.42 15.74
N LEU A 25 -4.61 -18.07 16.75
CA LEU A 25 -4.94 -17.77 18.15
C LEU A 25 -4.04 -16.63 18.64
N ILE A 26 -4.66 -15.56 19.12
CA ILE A 26 -3.96 -14.46 19.76
C ILE A 26 -3.27 -15.01 21.01
N ASP A 27 -1.94 -15.03 20.99
CA ASP A 27 -1.15 -15.32 22.16
C ASP A 27 -1.22 -14.12 23.12
N ALA A 28 -2.09 -14.23 24.13
CA ALA A 28 -2.27 -13.19 25.13
C ALA A 28 -1.01 -12.94 25.98
N SER A 29 0.03 -13.77 25.88
CA SER A 29 1.32 -13.52 26.55
C SER A 29 2.19 -12.48 25.81
N LYS A 30 1.86 -12.13 24.56
CA LYS A 30 2.66 -11.22 23.74
C LYS A 30 2.15 -9.79 23.79
N MET A 31 3.07 -8.85 23.51
CA MET A 31 2.67 -7.48 23.22
C MET A 31 1.89 -7.49 21.90
N SER A 32 0.71 -6.91 21.91
CA SER A 32 -0.18 -6.84 20.76
C SER A 32 -0.90 -5.51 20.69
N HIS A 33 -1.40 -5.18 19.52
CA HIS A 33 -2.27 -4.04 19.32
C HIS A 33 -3.65 -4.52 18.87
N GLN A 34 -4.68 -3.88 19.39
CA GLN A 34 -6.06 -4.10 18.95
C GLN A 34 -6.67 -2.77 18.59
N THR A 35 -7.16 -2.63 17.36
CA THR A 35 -7.89 -1.43 16.93
C THR A 35 -9.34 -1.79 16.70
N LYS A 36 -10.24 -1.05 17.33
CA LYS A 36 -11.68 -1.14 17.10
C LYS A 36 -12.17 0.06 16.31
N TYR A 37 -13.02 -0.20 15.33
CA TYR A 37 -13.55 0.81 14.43
C TYR A 37 -15.05 1.00 14.68
N PHE A 38 -15.46 2.25 14.76
CA PHE A 38 -16.85 2.66 14.92
C PHE A 38 -17.19 3.65 13.81
N TYR A 39 -18.30 3.44 13.13
CA TYR A 39 -18.71 4.23 11.98
C TYR A 39 -20.07 4.87 12.26
N ASN A 40 -20.22 6.12 11.86
CA ASN A 40 -21.49 6.83 11.92
C ASN A 40 -21.86 7.32 10.51
N TYR A 41 -23.05 6.92 10.07
CA TYR A 41 -23.55 7.20 8.73
C TYR A 41 -24.79 8.10 8.78
N GLU A 42 -24.87 9.02 7.82
CA GLU A 42 -26.11 9.71 7.48
C GLU A 42 -26.51 9.25 6.07
N SER A 43 -27.54 8.42 5.99
CA SER A 43 -27.84 7.63 4.79
C SER A 43 -26.65 6.71 4.41
N ASP A 44 -26.08 6.90 3.23
CA ASP A 44 -24.97 6.18 2.63
C ASP A 44 -23.62 6.90 2.81
N LYS A 45 -23.64 8.09 3.42
CA LYS A 45 -22.44 8.90 3.64
C LYS A 45 -21.86 8.64 5.02
N LEU A 46 -20.60 8.24 5.06
CA LEU A 46 -19.84 8.10 6.30
C LEU A 46 -19.53 9.49 6.85
N ILE A 47 -20.14 9.91 7.95
CA ILE A 47 -19.97 11.26 8.51
C ILE A 47 -18.84 11.28 9.54
N SER A 48 -18.66 10.19 10.29
CA SER A 48 -17.50 10.04 11.17
C SER A 48 -17.07 8.58 11.36
N GLN A 49 -15.78 8.42 11.64
CA GLN A 49 -15.14 7.18 12.03
C GLN A 49 -14.35 7.43 13.31
N THR A 50 -14.48 6.52 14.28
CA THR A 50 -13.65 6.51 15.49
C THR A 50 -12.82 5.24 15.50
N GLU A 51 -11.51 5.41 15.62
CA GLU A 51 -10.55 4.33 15.83
C GLU A 51 -10.12 4.36 17.28
N LYS A 52 -10.23 3.22 17.95
CA LYS A 52 -9.73 3.06 19.32
C LYS A 52 -8.71 1.95 19.35
N THR A 53 -7.44 2.35 19.44
CA THR A 53 -6.28 1.45 19.46
C THR A 53 -5.89 1.19 20.91
N TYR A 54 -5.73 -0.08 21.25
CA TYR A 54 -5.29 -0.55 22.55
C TYR A 54 -3.92 -1.20 22.40
N THR A 55 -2.99 -0.83 23.26
CA THR A 55 -1.77 -1.61 23.46
C THR A 55 -2.03 -2.61 24.57
N ILE A 56 -1.79 -3.89 24.28
CA ILE A 56 -2.05 -5.01 25.17
C ILE A 56 -0.72 -5.67 25.52
N MET A 57 -0.43 -5.85 26.81
CA MET A 57 0.70 -6.62 27.31
C MET A 57 0.20 -7.66 28.31
N PHE A 58 0.57 -8.94 28.11
CA PHE A 58 0.17 -10.05 28.98
C PHE A 58 -1.35 -10.12 29.25
N GLY A 59 -2.15 -9.87 28.20
CA GLY A 59 -3.61 -9.91 28.24
C GLY A 59 -4.27 -8.69 28.90
N GLN A 60 -3.49 -7.68 29.29
CA GLN A 60 -3.98 -6.45 29.91
C GLN A 60 -3.79 -5.25 29.00
N VAL A 61 -4.79 -4.38 28.94
CA VAL A 61 -4.69 -3.08 28.26
C VAL A 61 -3.81 -2.18 29.12
N VAL A 62 -2.70 -1.72 28.53
CA VAL A 62 -1.72 -0.87 29.21
C VAL A 62 -1.74 0.58 28.71
N ASP A 63 -2.20 0.78 27.49
CA ASP A 63 -2.36 2.10 26.89
C ASP A 63 -3.49 2.09 25.85
N SER A 64 -4.04 3.27 25.54
CA SER A 64 -5.00 3.43 24.47
C SER A 64 -4.93 4.79 23.80
N MET A 65 -5.13 4.80 22.49
CA MET A 65 -5.23 6.00 21.67
C MET A 65 -6.60 6.01 20.98
N LEU A 66 -7.18 7.20 20.84
CA LEU A 66 -8.41 7.42 20.11
C LEU A 66 -8.17 8.43 19.00
N ILE A 67 -8.52 8.05 17.77
CA ILE A 67 -8.51 8.93 16.61
C ILE A 67 -9.96 9.11 16.15
N GLU A 68 -10.42 10.35 16.08
CA GLU A 68 -11.70 10.69 15.48
C GLU A 68 -11.48 11.34 14.12
N THR A 69 -12.09 10.76 13.09
CA THR A 69 -12.12 11.31 11.73
C THR A 69 -13.53 11.75 11.37
N VAL A 70 -13.67 13.00 10.95
CA VAL A 70 -14.93 13.57 10.44
C VAL A 70 -14.79 13.84 8.94
N PHE A 71 -15.83 13.49 8.19
CA PHE A 71 -15.88 13.59 6.73
C PHE A 71 -16.87 14.68 6.29
N GLY A 72 -16.45 15.52 5.37
CA GLY A 72 -17.27 16.59 4.78
C GLY A 72 -17.46 16.37 3.29
N TYR A 73 -18.70 16.51 2.82
CA TYR A 73 -19.10 16.30 1.43
C TYR A 73 -19.69 17.57 0.83
N ASN A 74 -19.55 17.76 -0.48
CA ASN A 74 -20.28 18.80 -1.21
C ASN A 74 -21.74 18.39 -1.50
N ASN A 75 -22.50 19.28 -2.15
CA ASN A 75 -23.90 19.03 -2.53
C ASN A 75 -24.09 17.89 -3.55
N LYS A 76 -23.04 17.53 -4.29
CA LYS A 76 -23.02 16.38 -5.21
C LYS A 76 -22.64 15.06 -4.53
N GLY A 77 -22.29 15.10 -3.24
CA GLY A 77 -21.87 13.92 -2.47
C GLY A 77 -20.39 13.55 -2.64
N LEU A 78 -19.57 14.41 -3.25
CA LEU A 78 -18.12 14.21 -3.33
C LEU A 78 -17.47 14.63 -2.01
N LEU A 79 -16.49 13.85 -1.56
CA LEU A 79 -15.74 14.13 -0.34
C LEU A 79 -14.81 15.32 -0.55
N ILE A 80 -14.99 16.40 0.19
CA ILE A 80 -14.17 17.63 0.07
C ILE A 80 -13.22 17.83 1.24
N LYS A 81 -13.46 17.15 2.37
CA LYS A 81 -12.66 17.32 3.59
C LYS A 81 -12.66 16.07 4.46
N LYS A 82 -11.49 15.71 5.00
CA LYS A 82 -11.35 14.85 6.18
C LYS A 82 -10.64 15.65 7.27
N LYS A 83 -11.12 15.54 8.51
CA LYS A 83 -10.44 16.08 9.69
C LYS A 83 -10.19 14.91 10.63
N SER A 84 -8.93 14.57 10.87
CA SER A 84 -8.51 13.50 11.79
C SER A 84 -7.82 14.09 13.01
N GLN A 85 -8.24 13.70 14.20
CA GLN A 85 -7.64 14.19 15.44
C GLN A 85 -7.45 13.05 16.44
N ASN A 86 -6.21 12.92 16.92
CA ASN A 86 -5.86 12.08 18.05
C ASN A 86 -6.23 12.78 19.37
N ASN A 87 -6.74 12.03 20.36
CA ASN A 87 -7.04 12.54 21.70
C ASN A 87 -5.83 13.11 22.46
N PHE A 88 -4.60 12.83 22.03
CA PHE A 88 -3.38 13.43 22.58
C PHE A 88 -2.94 14.72 21.88
N GLU A 89 -3.49 15.04 20.71
CA GLU A 89 -3.11 16.20 19.91
C GLU A 89 -4.12 17.33 20.04
N GLN A 90 -3.63 18.57 20.21
CA GLN A 90 -4.50 19.75 20.30
C GLN A 90 -5.04 20.19 18.95
N LYS A 91 -4.32 19.88 17.87
CA LYS A 91 -4.63 20.27 16.50
C LYS A 91 -4.88 19.01 15.68
N ALA A 92 -5.69 19.13 14.64
CA ALA A 92 -6.09 18.02 13.79
C ALA A 92 -5.29 18.01 12.49
N GLU A 93 -5.06 16.84 11.92
CA GLU A 93 -4.70 16.70 10.51
C GLU A 93 -5.93 17.01 9.64
N LEU A 94 -5.71 17.76 8.57
CA LEU A 94 -6.72 18.09 7.58
C LEU A 94 -6.32 17.52 6.23
N ARG A 95 -7.23 16.77 5.60
CA ARG A 95 -7.11 16.41 4.19
C ARG A 95 -8.22 17.08 3.39
N MET A 96 -7.86 17.70 2.27
CA MET A 96 -8.77 18.48 1.45
C MET A 96 -8.75 17.97 0.02
N TYR A 97 -9.91 18.01 -0.62
CA TYR A 97 -10.08 17.59 -2.01
C TYR A 97 -10.82 18.69 -2.77
N ASP A 98 -10.38 18.96 -3.99
CA ASP A 98 -11.06 19.86 -4.90
C ASP A 98 -11.36 19.18 -6.23
N TYR A 99 -12.45 19.59 -6.87
CA TYR A 99 -12.98 18.96 -8.08
C TYR A 99 -13.28 20.01 -9.15
N ASP A 100 -13.08 19.66 -10.42
CA ASP A 100 -13.47 20.50 -11.53
C ASP A 100 -15.00 20.47 -11.78
N SER A 101 -15.44 21.19 -12.82
CA SER A 101 -16.86 21.23 -13.21
C SER A 101 -17.42 19.87 -13.66
N ASN A 102 -16.56 18.93 -14.02
CA ASN A 102 -16.90 17.57 -14.45
C ASN A 102 -16.76 16.56 -13.31
N ASP A 103 -16.65 17.01 -12.06
CA ASP A 103 -16.50 16.17 -10.87
C ASP A 103 -15.21 15.33 -10.86
N SER A 104 -14.19 15.74 -11.64
CA SER A 104 -12.86 15.14 -11.64
C SER A 104 -11.99 15.76 -10.55
N LEU A 105 -11.31 14.93 -9.75
CA LEU A 105 -10.43 15.38 -8.66
C LEU A 105 -9.24 16.16 -9.22
N ILE A 106 -9.09 17.43 -8.86
CA ILE A 106 -7.98 18.30 -9.32
C ILE A 106 -6.96 18.61 -8.23
N LEU A 107 -7.31 18.41 -6.96
CA LEU A 107 -6.42 18.64 -5.82
C LEU A 107 -6.69 17.61 -4.72
N ASP A 108 -5.62 17.06 -4.14
CA ASP A 108 -5.63 16.27 -2.91
C ASP A 108 -4.46 16.71 -2.03
N MET A 109 -4.76 17.21 -0.84
CA MET A 109 -3.76 17.83 0.02
C MET A 109 -3.94 17.43 1.47
N THR A 110 -2.84 17.13 2.16
CA THR A 110 -2.79 16.93 3.61
C THR A 110 -2.03 18.07 4.28
N ILE A 111 -2.62 18.60 5.34
CA ILE A 111 -2.03 19.57 6.26
C ILE A 111 -1.94 18.90 7.62
N ASN A 112 -0.72 18.80 8.16
CA ASN A 112 -0.49 18.21 9.47
C ASN A 112 -1.03 19.10 10.61
N PRO A 113 -1.04 18.61 11.86
CA PRO A 113 -1.38 19.42 13.03
C PRO A 113 -0.57 20.72 13.15
N GLU A 114 0.66 20.79 12.65
CA GLU A 114 1.49 22.01 12.68
C GLU A 114 1.21 23.02 11.57
N ASN A 115 0.25 22.75 10.69
CA ASN A 115 -0.11 23.52 9.51
C ASN A 115 0.89 23.45 8.34
N ASP A 116 1.79 22.47 8.34
CA ASP A 116 2.62 22.16 7.18
C ASP A 116 1.84 21.32 6.17
N THR A 117 2.01 21.62 4.89
CA THR A 117 1.52 20.77 3.80
C THR A 117 2.41 19.53 3.66
N THR A 118 2.03 18.41 4.25
CA THR A 118 2.81 17.16 4.18
C THR A 118 2.63 16.41 2.87
N PHE A 119 1.51 16.63 2.19
CA PHE A 119 1.18 16.01 0.91
C PHE A 119 0.37 16.97 0.05
N TRP A 120 0.68 17.05 -1.24
CA TRP A 120 -0.04 17.88 -2.20
C TRP A 120 0.07 17.26 -3.59
N ASN A 121 -1.07 16.84 -4.13
CA ASN A 121 -1.22 16.36 -5.49
C ASN A 121 -2.12 17.30 -6.29
N GLU A 122 -1.62 17.80 -7.42
CA GLU A 122 -2.45 18.45 -8.44
C GLU A 122 -2.61 17.55 -9.65
N TYR A 123 -3.85 17.45 -10.14
CA TYR A 123 -4.19 16.65 -11.30
C TYR A 123 -4.57 17.56 -12.46
N LYS A 124 -4.00 17.30 -13.63
CA LYS A 124 -4.36 17.96 -14.89
C LYS A 124 -4.81 16.91 -15.90
N TYR A 125 -6.03 17.07 -16.39
CA TYR A 125 -6.64 16.20 -17.39
C TYR A 125 -6.67 16.91 -18.74
N PHE A 126 -6.50 16.15 -19.82
CA PHE A 126 -6.53 16.64 -21.18
C PHE A 126 -7.66 15.93 -21.95
N SER A 127 -8.23 16.61 -22.94
CA SER A 127 -9.33 16.07 -23.77
C SER A 127 -8.95 14.81 -24.55
N ASP A 128 -7.65 14.57 -24.75
CA ASP A 128 -7.09 13.38 -25.38
C ASP A 128 -6.83 12.22 -24.40
N GLY A 129 -7.36 12.31 -23.17
CA GLY A 129 -7.25 11.27 -22.14
C GLY A 129 -5.94 11.32 -21.34
N ARG A 130 -4.97 12.17 -21.71
CA ARG A 130 -3.75 12.32 -20.91
C ARG A 130 -4.06 12.84 -19.52
N LYS A 131 -3.24 12.39 -18.56
CA LYS A 131 -3.24 12.86 -17.17
C LYS A 131 -1.83 13.22 -16.76
N ILE A 132 -1.69 14.36 -16.09
CA ILE A 132 -0.46 14.74 -15.39
C ILE A 132 -0.78 14.89 -13.90
N VAL A 133 0.09 14.35 -13.05
CA VAL A 133 0.03 14.52 -11.60
C VAL A 133 1.30 15.21 -11.14
N PHE A 134 1.14 16.30 -10.39
CA PHE A 134 2.24 16.98 -9.70
C PHE A 134 2.18 16.59 -8.24
N ASP A 135 3.12 15.75 -7.80
CA ASP A 135 3.27 15.34 -6.40
C ASP A 135 4.29 16.24 -5.73
N ARG A 136 3.91 16.77 -4.57
CA ARG A 136 4.79 17.50 -3.66
C ARG A 136 4.64 16.91 -2.27
N LYS A 137 5.77 16.50 -1.70
CA LYS A 137 5.86 16.08 -0.30
C LYS A 137 6.82 16.99 0.45
N ILE A 138 6.39 17.45 1.62
CA ILE A 138 7.30 18.10 2.56
C ILE A 138 7.80 17.03 3.51
N ILE A 139 9.14 16.92 3.65
CA ILE A 139 9.74 16.19 4.75
C ILE A 139 9.48 17.02 6.01
N PRO A 140 8.70 16.52 6.99
CA PRO A 140 8.28 17.36 8.08
C PRO A 140 9.44 17.84 8.95
N SER A 141 9.29 19.05 9.50
CA SER A 141 10.30 19.79 10.26
C SER A 141 10.69 19.16 11.61
N TYR A 142 9.98 18.14 12.08
CA TYR A 142 10.16 17.52 13.40
C TYR A 142 11.22 16.41 13.48
N PHE A 143 12.14 16.31 12.49
CA PHE A 143 13.39 15.58 12.68
C PHE A 143 14.27 16.31 13.71
N ASN A 144 14.01 16.02 14.99
CA ASN A 144 14.61 16.66 16.17
C ASN A 144 16.05 16.21 16.44
N ASN A 145 16.88 16.12 15.39
CA ASN A 145 18.31 15.88 15.53
C ASN A 145 19.06 17.13 15.07
N SER A 146 19.46 17.95 16.02
CA SER A 146 20.15 19.23 15.79
C SER A 146 21.41 19.10 14.93
N ALA A 147 22.06 17.93 14.93
CA ALA A 147 23.21 17.65 14.06
C ALA A 147 22.83 17.38 12.58
N LEU A 148 21.59 16.95 12.31
CA LEU A 148 21.03 16.86 10.95
C LEU A 148 20.49 18.22 10.50
N ILE A 149 19.94 19.02 11.42
CA ILE A 149 19.39 20.35 11.11
C ILE A 149 20.48 21.31 10.61
N GLU A 150 21.72 21.29 11.13
CA GLU A 150 22.79 22.15 10.59
C GLU A 150 23.29 21.70 9.20
N ASN A 151 23.19 20.41 8.86
CA ASN A 151 23.44 19.93 7.49
C ASN A 151 22.26 20.19 6.54
N LEU A 152 21.03 20.22 7.06
CA LEU A 152 19.81 20.51 6.31
C LEU A 152 19.55 22.02 6.17
N ALA A 153 20.08 22.86 7.07
CA ALA A 153 19.86 24.30 7.07
C ALA A 153 20.60 25.03 5.95
N SER A 154 21.59 24.40 5.30
CA SER A 154 22.17 24.91 4.06
C SER A 154 21.31 24.62 2.82
N ASP A 155 20.33 23.71 2.92
CA ASP A 155 19.40 23.32 1.85
C ASP A 155 17.96 23.64 2.27
N THR A 156 17.55 24.89 2.02
CA THR A 156 16.19 25.40 2.22
C THR A 156 15.12 24.41 1.73
N PHE A 157 14.39 23.77 2.67
CA PHE A 157 13.21 22.94 2.45
C PHE A 157 13.17 22.20 1.10
N ASP A 158 13.84 21.04 1.05
CA ASP A 158 13.87 20.18 -0.14
C ASP A 158 12.48 19.55 -0.35
N THR A 159 11.58 20.29 -1.01
CA THR A 159 10.30 19.74 -1.45
C THR A 159 10.60 18.73 -2.53
N ILE A 160 10.35 17.45 -2.26
CA ILE A 160 10.40 16.44 -3.31
C ILE A 160 9.22 16.73 -4.22
N GLN A 161 9.51 17.27 -5.40
CA GLN A 161 8.54 17.51 -6.44
C GLN A 161 8.74 16.48 -7.55
N TYR A 162 7.75 15.62 -7.74
CA TYR A 162 7.71 14.70 -8.87
C TYR A 162 6.59 15.07 -9.82
N GLN A 163 6.89 15.02 -11.12
CA GLN A 163 5.87 15.10 -12.16
C GLN A 163 5.68 13.74 -12.79
N TYR A 164 4.45 13.22 -12.70
CA TYR A 164 4.04 11.98 -13.34
C TYR A 164 3.23 12.28 -14.59
N LYS A 165 3.67 11.78 -15.75
CA LYS A 165 2.96 11.89 -17.03
C LYS A 165 2.50 10.52 -17.48
N TYR A 166 1.19 10.37 -17.63
CA TYR A 166 0.55 9.16 -18.14
C TYR A 166 0.24 9.35 -19.63
N GLN A 167 0.64 8.38 -20.46
CA GLN A 167 0.38 8.36 -21.89
C GLN A 167 -0.56 7.20 -22.21
N TYR A 168 -1.59 7.47 -23.01
CA TYR A 168 -2.63 6.50 -23.32
C TYR A 168 -2.73 6.26 -24.83
N GLU A 169 -3.09 5.03 -25.21
CA GLU A 169 -3.59 4.67 -26.53
C GLU A 169 -5.05 4.24 -26.38
N GLY A 170 -5.98 5.08 -26.85
CA GLY A 170 -7.38 4.94 -26.49
C GLY A 170 -7.57 5.05 -24.97
N ASN A 171 -8.09 3.99 -24.34
CA ASN A 171 -8.34 3.94 -22.89
C ASN A 171 -7.21 3.24 -22.10
N ILE A 172 -6.16 2.78 -22.77
CA ILE A 172 -5.11 1.95 -22.16
C ILE A 172 -3.87 2.81 -21.91
N CYS A 173 -3.36 2.82 -20.68
CA CYS A 173 -2.13 3.52 -20.33
C CYS A 173 -0.92 2.72 -20.85
N THR A 174 -0.17 3.26 -21.80
CA THR A 174 1.00 2.57 -22.39
C THR A 174 2.30 2.96 -21.71
N HIS A 175 2.38 4.17 -21.14
CA HIS A 175 3.58 4.67 -20.48
C HIS A 175 3.26 5.53 -19.26
N LEU A 176 4.09 5.39 -18.23
CA LEU A 176 4.22 6.34 -17.12
C LEU A 176 5.64 6.89 -17.10
N LYS A 177 5.79 8.22 -17.16
CA LYS A 177 7.08 8.91 -17.01
C LYS A 177 7.09 9.74 -15.74
N GLN A 178 8.10 9.54 -14.90
CA GLN A 178 8.36 10.32 -13.69
C GLN A 178 9.53 11.26 -13.94
N TYR A 179 9.33 12.54 -13.65
CA TYR A 179 10.37 13.57 -13.69
C TYR A 179 10.67 14.06 -12.29
N ASP A 180 11.94 14.36 -12.02
CA ASP A 180 12.40 14.97 -10.76
C ASP A 180 12.05 16.47 -10.67
N SER A 181 12.45 17.12 -9.57
CA SER A 181 12.20 18.55 -9.33
C SER A 181 12.92 19.49 -10.31
N LYS A 182 13.95 18.99 -11.00
CA LYS A 182 14.70 19.71 -12.05
C LYS A 182 14.16 19.39 -13.45
N ASN A 183 13.05 18.65 -13.53
CA ASN A 183 12.43 18.18 -14.77
C ASN A 183 13.33 17.24 -15.59
N ASN A 184 14.27 16.55 -14.95
CA ASN A 184 14.98 15.41 -15.56
C ASN A 184 14.09 14.17 -15.50
N LEU A 185 14.12 13.35 -16.54
CA LEU A 185 13.45 12.05 -16.50
C LEU A 185 14.18 11.16 -15.48
N ALA A 186 13.44 10.64 -14.50
CA ALA A 186 13.97 9.79 -13.42
C ALA A 186 13.55 8.32 -13.59
N LYS A 187 12.30 8.08 -14.02
CA LYS A 187 11.77 6.72 -14.23
C LYS A 187 10.80 6.67 -15.41
N THR A 188 10.82 5.57 -16.14
CA THR A 188 9.78 5.22 -17.13
C THR A 188 9.27 3.82 -16.82
N ILE A 189 7.94 3.64 -16.80
CA ILE A 189 7.29 2.34 -16.81
C ILE A 189 6.58 2.19 -18.14
N LYS A 190 6.89 1.13 -18.87
CA LYS A 190 6.21 0.74 -20.11
C LYS A 190 5.25 -0.40 -19.81
N PHE A 191 4.03 -0.32 -20.31
CA PHE A 191 2.96 -1.30 -20.09
C PHE A 191 2.64 -2.00 -21.41
N ASP A 192 2.81 -3.32 -21.45
CA ASP A 192 2.50 -4.15 -22.61
C ASP A 192 1.22 -4.95 -22.35
N TYR A 193 0.29 -4.92 -23.30
CA TYR A 193 -1.01 -5.55 -23.20
C TYR A 193 -1.22 -6.61 -24.28
N GLN A 194 -2.03 -7.63 -23.96
CA GLN A 194 -2.56 -8.59 -24.92
C GLN A 194 -4.08 -8.72 -24.68
N ASN A 195 -4.89 -8.37 -25.68
CA ASN A 195 -6.36 -8.38 -25.58
C ASN A 195 -6.87 -7.66 -24.32
N ASP A 196 -6.40 -6.43 -24.09
CA ASP A 196 -6.71 -5.57 -22.93
C ASP A 196 -6.18 -6.05 -21.56
N LEU A 197 -5.55 -7.22 -21.47
CA LEU A 197 -4.88 -7.71 -20.26
C LEU A 197 -3.43 -7.23 -20.21
N LEU A 198 -3.03 -6.61 -19.10
CA LEU A 198 -1.64 -6.18 -18.87
C LEU A 198 -0.77 -7.43 -18.67
N ILE A 199 0.10 -7.76 -19.62
CA ILE A 199 0.94 -8.96 -19.56
C ILE A 199 2.35 -8.68 -19.03
N LYS A 200 2.83 -7.44 -19.16
CA LYS A 200 4.19 -7.08 -18.76
C LYS A 200 4.35 -5.59 -18.45
N GLU A 201 5.19 -5.29 -17.48
CA GLU A 201 5.72 -3.96 -17.22
C GLU A 201 7.24 -3.97 -17.34
N THR A 202 7.81 -2.94 -17.97
CA THR A 202 9.26 -2.70 -17.98
C THR A 202 9.57 -1.41 -17.24
N HIS A 203 10.32 -1.50 -16.14
CA HIS A 203 10.70 -0.39 -15.27
C HIS A 203 12.13 0.04 -15.59
N LEU A 204 12.29 1.28 -16.04
CA LEU A 204 13.57 1.88 -16.40
C LEU A 204 13.85 3.06 -15.49
N SER A 205 15.04 3.10 -14.90
CA SER A 205 15.52 4.22 -14.10
C SER A 205 16.61 5.00 -14.88
N TYR A 206 16.66 6.31 -14.67
CA TYR A 206 17.54 7.22 -15.40
C TYR A 206 18.44 7.99 -14.45
N PHE A 207 19.75 7.94 -14.71
CA PHE A 207 20.76 8.72 -14.00
C PHE A 207 21.56 9.53 -15.02
N ASN A 208 21.26 10.83 -15.10
CA ASN A 208 21.75 11.71 -16.17
C ASN A 208 21.35 11.16 -17.55
N SER A 209 22.33 10.75 -18.38
CA SER A 209 22.11 10.16 -19.70
C SER A 209 22.10 8.63 -19.70
N LEU A 210 22.29 7.98 -18.54
CA LEU A 210 22.30 6.53 -18.43
C LEU A 210 20.88 6.01 -18.17
N GLU A 211 20.44 5.07 -19.01
CA GLU A 211 19.21 4.28 -18.81
C GLU A 211 19.59 2.93 -18.20
N LEU A 212 18.96 2.57 -17.09
CA LEU A 212 19.15 1.30 -16.38
C LEU A 212 17.83 0.55 -16.30
N LEU A 213 17.85 -0.74 -16.62
CA LEU A 213 16.73 -1.63 -16.35
C LEU A 213 16.67 -1.90 -14.84
N GLU A 214 15.58 -1.48 -14.19
CA GLU A 214 15.34 -1.75 -12.77
C GLU A 214 14.71 -3.13 -12.61
N LYS A 215 13.59 -3.37 -13.32
CA LYS A 215 12.90 -4.65 -13.32
C LYS A 215 11.96 -4.85 -14.50
N ILE A 216 11.64 -6.10 -14.79
CA ILE A 216 10.57 -6.52 -15.69
C ILE A 216 9.56 -7.33 -14.88
N LYS A 217 8.32 -6.85 -14.78
CA LYS A 217 7.23 -7.56 -14.11
C LYS A 217 6.34 -8.23 -15.15
N ASN A 218 6.00 -9.49 -14.95
CA ASN A 218 5.14 -10.27 -15.81
C ASN A 218 3.87 -10.69 -15.06
N TYR A 219 2.79 -10.89 -15.82
CA TYR A 219 1.47 -11.25 -15.31
C TYR A 219 1.01 -12.56 -15.94
N ASP A 220 0.63 -13.53 -15.12
CA ASP A 220 0.10 -14.83 -15.53
C ASP A 220 -1.38 -14.96 -15.14
N TYR A 221 -2.24 -14.91 -16.15
CA TYR A 221 -3.69 -14.99 -16.01
C TYR A 221 -4.22 -16.43 -16.14
N SER A 222 -3.36 -17.45 -16.21
CA SER A 222 -3.78 -18.85 -16.41
C SER A 222 -4.75 -19.38 -15.35
N LYS A 223 -4.73 -18.79 -14.14
CA LYS A 223 -5.65 -19.13 -13.04
C LYS A 223 -6.83 -18.16 -12.90
N SER A 224 -6.65 -16.87 -13.21
CA SER A 224 -7.68 -15.84 -13.00
C SER A 224 -7.43 -14.61 -13.85
N GLU A 225 -8.48 -14.12 -14.51
CA GLU A 225 -8.47 -12.86 -15.28
C GLU A 225 -8.42 -11.61 -14.38
N HIS A 226 -8.94 -11.72 -13.15
CA HIS A 226 -9.08 -10.57 -12.24
C HIS A 226 -7.99 -10.49 -11.17
N LYS A 227 -7.29 -11.60 -10.92
CA LYS A 227 -6.23 -11.74 -9.92
C LYS A 227 -5.11 -12.63 -10.48
N PRO A 228 -4.32 -12.13 -11.47
CA PRO A 228 -3.22 -12.89 -12.03
C PRO A 228 -2.11 -13.12 -11.00
N ASP A 229 -1.38 -14.21 -11.17
CA ASP A 229 -0.08 -14.38 -10.53
C ASP A 229 0.91 -13.40 -11.17
N THR A 230 1.90 -12.93 -10.42
CA THR A 230 2.92 -12.02 -10.96
C THR A 230 4.31 -12.39 -10.51
N TYR A 231 5.32 -12.04 -11.29
CA TYR A 231 6.72 -12.10 -10.89
C TYR A 231 7.51 -10.98 -11.53
N ALA A 232 8.51 -10.44 -10.83
CA ALA A 232 9.42 -9.45 -11.34
C ALA A 232 10.86 -9.94 -11.32
N LEU A 233 11.57 -9.69 -12.42
CA LEU A 233 12.97 -10.01 -12.61
C LEU A 233 13.79 -8.72 -12.65
N ASP A 234 14.97 -8.70 -12.04
CA ASP A 234 15.92 -7.61 -12.19
C ASP A 234 16.74 -7.72 -13.50
N SER A 235 17.77 -6.88 -13.65
CA SER A 235 18.66 -6.89 -14.81
C SER A 235 19.52 -8.16 -14.96
N GLU A 236 19.71 -8.93 -13.88
CA GLU A 236 20.46 -10.18 -13.89
C GLU A 236 19.56 -11.40 -14.12
N ASN A 237 18.25 -11.19 -14.22
CA ASN A 237 17.18 -12.18 -14.28
C ASN A 237 16.93 -12.90 -12.95
N ASP A 238 17.34 -12.30 -11.84
CA ASP A 238 16.98 -12.80 -10.52
C ASP A 238 15.55 -12.36 -10.17
N THR A 239 14.81 -13.24 -9.50
CA THR A 239 13.45 -12.93 -9.07
C THR A 239 13.47 -12.07 -7.82
N ILE A 240 12.96 -10.85 -7.94
CA ILE A 240 12.96 -9.86 -6.86
C ILE A 240 11.61 -9.70 -6.18
N GLU A 241 10.53 -9.96 -6.93
CA GLU A 241 9.15 -9.91 -6.45
C GLU A 241 8.36 -11.07 -7.05
N MET A 242 7.43 -11.63 -6.30
CA MET A 242 6.49 -12.65 -6.79
C MET A 242 5.17 -12.54 -6.03
N SER A 243 4.05 -12.77 -6.70
CA SER A 243 2.72 -12.85 -6.10
C SER A 243 2.03 -14.09 -6.64
N ILE A 244 1.66 -15.02 -5.76
CA ILE A 244 1.00 -16.29 -6.12
C ILE A 244 -0.36 -16.34 -5.46
N ASN A 245 -1.39 -16.63 -6.25
CA ASN A 245 -2.76 -16.78 -5.79
C ASN A 245 -3.16 -18.27 -5.74
N GLU A 246 -3.86 -18.63 -4.67
CA GLU A 246 -4.45 -19.94 -4.46
C GLU A 246 -5.98 -19.82 -4.51
N PHE A 247 -6.61 -20.63 -5.37
CA PHE A 247 -8.06 -20.64 -5.55
C PHE A 247 -8.65 -21.99 -5.17
N TYR A 248 -9.88 -21.98 -4.67
CA TYR A 248 -10.70 -23.18 -4.52
C TYR A 248 -12.12 -22.88 -4.98
N LYS A 249 -12.60 -23.65 -5.96
CA LYS A 249 -13.93 -23.45 -6.58
C LYS A 249 -14.14 -21.98 -7.02
N ASP A 250 -13.14 -21.43 -7.69
CA ASP A 250 -13.11 -20.05 -8.22
C ASP A 250 -13.12 -18.94 -7.14
N GLU A 251 -13.07 -19.29 -5.85
CA GLU A 251 -12.88 -18.34 -4.75
C GLU A 251 -11.40 -18.22 -4.40
N LEU A 252 -10.91 -16.99 -4.27
CA LEU A 252 -9.55 -16.72 -3.78
C LEU A 252 -9.45 -17.11 -2.32
N LEU A 253 -8.53 -18.02 -2.00
CA LEU A 253 -8.26 -18.48 -0.63
C LEU A 253 -7.07 -17.74 -0.01
N SER A 254 -5.99 -17.58 -0.78
CA SER A 254 -4.80 -16.90 -0.31
C SER A 254 -4.03 -16.23 -1.44
N THR A 255 -3.29 -15.19 -1.07
CA THR A 255 -2.24 -14.59 -1.91
C THR A 255 -0.95 -14.62 -1.10
N THR A 256 0.12 -15.11 -1.71
CA THR A 256 1.47 -15.07 -1.13
C THR A 256 2.36 -14.16 -1.95
N ASP A 257 2.79 -13.06 -1.35
CA ASP A 257 3.68 -12.08 -1.93
C ASP A 257 5.10 -12.25 -1.38
N PHE A 258 6.08 -12.19 -2.26
CA PHE A 258 7.50 -12.21 -1.98
C PHE A 258 8.08 -10.88 -2.47
N PHE A 259 8.88 -10.22 -1.65
CA PHE A 259 9.61 -9.00 -2.01
C PHE A 259 11.08 -9.12 -1.61
N GLU A 260 11.90 -8.23 -2.16
CA GLU A 260 13.31 -8.10 -1.81
C GLU A 260 14.07 -9.43 -1.89
N TYR A 261 13.98 -10.11 -3.03
CA TYR A 261 14.64 -11.42 -3.24
C TYR A 261 14.14 -12.51 -2.27
N GLY A 262 12.89 -12.39 -1.82
CA GLY A 262 12.25 -13.32 -0.87
C GLY A 262 12.63 -13.08 0.59
N ASN A 263 13.24 -11.94 0.91
CA ASN A 263 13.50 -11.55 2.29
C ASN A 263 12.23 -11.17 3.04
N LEU A 264 11.25 -10.59 2.33
CA LEU A 264 9.93 -10.29 2.88
C LEU A 264 8.91 -11.21 2.23
N ILE A 265 8.12 -11.90 3.06
CA ILE A 265 7.06 -12.81 2.62
C ILE A 265 5.77 -12.41 3.32
N TYR A 266 4.71 -12.14 2.57
CA TYR A 266 3.38 -11.87 3.11
C TYR A 266 2.41 -12.92 2.59
N LYS A 267 1.66 -13.56 3.48
CA LYS A 267 0.54 -14.42 3.13
C LYS A 267 -0.75 -13.80 3.61
N THR A 268 -1.60 -13.39 2.67
CA THR A 268 -2.94 -12.88 2.94
C THR A 268 -3.94 -14.01 2.76
N LEU A 269 -4.80 -14.21 3.76
CA LEU A 269 -5.86 -15.21 3.76
C LEU A 269 -7.21 -14.55 3.53
N PHE A 270 -8.08 -15.21 2.77
CA PHE A 270 -9.38 -14.69 2.40
C PHE A 270 -10.52 -15.63 2.82
N GLU A 271 -11.63 -15.05 3.24
CA GLU A 271 -12.90 -15.75 3.44
C GLU A 271 -14.05 -14.90 2.87
N SER A 272 -14.92 -15.50 2.07
CA SER A 272 -16.03 -14.79 1.41
C SER A 272 -15.60 -13.52 0.65
N GLY A 273 -14.42 -13.55 0.02
CA GLY A 273 -13.86 -12.43 -0.74
C GLY A 273 -13.30 -11.28 0.11
N LYS A 274 -13.15 -11.47 1.42
CA LYS A 274 -12.56 -10.49 2.35
C LYS A 274 -11.26 -11.03 2.94
N GLU A 275 -10.28 -10.15 3.11
CA GLU A 275 -9.03 -10.46 3.81
C GLU A 275 -9.34 -10.70 5.29
N ILE A 276 -8.99 -11.85 5.84
CA ILE A 276 -9.25 -12.18 7.26
C ILE A 276 -7.97 -12.23 8.09
N SER A 277 -6.82 -12.40 7.44
CA SER A 277 -5.53 -12.42 8.11
C SER A 277 -4.39 -12.11 7.14
N ILE A 278 -3.35 -11.48 7.65
CA ILE A 278 -2.09 -11.25 6.94
C ILE A 278 -0.97 -11.76 7.84
N ILE A 279 -0.13 -12.63 7.30
CA ILE A 279 1.06 -13.15 7.98
C ILE A 279 2.27 -12.63 7.24
N GLY A 280 3.02 -11.72 7.86
CA GLY A 280 4.27 -11.20 7.35
C GLY A 280 5.46 -11.94 7.97
N PHE A 281 6.49 -12.20 7.18
CA PHE A 281 7.76 -12.71 7.63
C PHE A 281 8.89 -11.91 7.00
N ASP A 282 9.70 -11.31 7.84
CA ASP A 282 10.93 -10.63 7.47
C ASP A 282 12.13 -11.47 7.91
N ARG A 283 12.82 -12.04 6.92
CA ARG A 283 14.03 -12.87 7.12
C ARG A 283 15.24 -12.06 7.55
N THR A 284 15.29 -10.77 7.26
CA THR A 284 16.43 -9.93 7.62
C THR A 284 16.44 -9.64 9.11
N THR A 285 15.26 -9.47 9.70
CA THR A 285 15.10 -9.21 11.14
C THR A 285 14.60 -10.44 11.90
N ASN A 286 14.36 -11.57 11.22
CA ASN A 286 13.70 -12.77 11.75
C ASN A 286 12.38 -12.47 12.48
N ASN A 287 11.64 -11.48 12.00
CA ASN A 287 10.37 -11.11 12.62
C ASN A 287 9.20 -11.66 11.84
N ARG A 288 8.19 -12.14 12.57
CA ARG A 288 6.88 -12.46 12.03
C ARG A 288 5.85 -11.50 12.59
N SER A 289 5.06 -10.93 11.68
CA SER A 289 3.86 -10.17 12.02
C SER A 289 2.62 -10.98 11.67
N VAL A 290 1.60 -10.87 12.50
CA VAL A 290 0.30 -11.48 12.22
C VAL A 290 -0.78 -10.44 12.49
N ASP A 291 -1.57 -10.17 11.46
CA ASP A 291 -2.77 -9.36 11.52
C ASP A 291 -4.00 -10.26 11.36
N ILE A 292 -5.03 -9.99 12.16
CA ILE A 292 -6.34 -10.64 12.09
C ILE A 292 -7.39 -9.55 11.95
N LEU A 293 -8.30 -9.74 10.99
CA LEU A 293 -9.30 -8.76 10.59
C LEU A 293 -10.70 -9.35 10.78
N ASP A 294 -11.57 -8.60 11.48
CA ASP A 294 -12.99 -8.92 11.66
C ASP A 294 -13.84 -7.81 11.08
N TYR A 295 -14.98 -8.15 10.49
CA TYR A 295 -15.84 -7.22 9.74
C TYR A 295 -17.27 -7.23 10.26
N TYR A 296 -17.93 -6.09 10.13
CA TYR A 296 -19.38 -6.01 10.24
C TYR A 296 -20.05 -6.65 9.02
N LYS A 297 -21.34 -6.99 9.15
CA LYS A 297 -22.13 -7.57 8.05
C LYS A 297 -22.24 -6.68 6.80
N ASN A 298 -22.12 -5.36 6.97
CA ASN A 298 -22.12 -4.40 5.87
C ASN A 298 -20.76 -4.32 5.15
N GLY A 299 -19.74 -5.04 5.62
CA GLY A 299 -18.42 -5.13 5.02
C GLY A 299 -17.39 -4.14 5.58
N ASP A 300 -17.78 -3.29 6.54
CA ASP A 300 -16.86 -2.38 7.23
C ASP A 300 -15.94 -3.15 8.18
N LEU A 301 -14.66 -2.77 8.25
CA LEU A 301 -13.70 -3.37 9.18
C LEU A 301 -14.15 -3.06 10.61
N LYS A 302 -14.42 -4.07 11.42
CA LYS A 302 -14.91 -3.90 12.79
C LYS A 302 -13.75 -3.83 13.78
N GLU A 303 -12.79 -4.72 13.61
CA GLU A 303 -11.67 -4.89 14.52
C GLU A 303 -10.46 -5.42 13.74
N SER A 304 -9.29 -4.88 14.06
CA SER A 304 -8.01 -5.48 13.67
C SER A 304 -7.19 -5.78 14.91
N LYS A 305 -6.46 -6.89 14.86
CA LYS A 305 -5.52 -7.28 15.92
C LYS A 305 -4.20 -7.66 15.30
N SER A 306 -3.14 -7.11 15.84
CA SER A 306 -1.78 -7.34 15.37
C SER A 306 -0.85 -7.75 16.49
N TYR A 307 0.06 -8.66 16.20
CA TYR A 307 1.19 -8.98 17.08
C TYR A 307 2.43 -9.27 16.25
N ASN A 308 3.58 -9.03 16.85
CA ASN A 308 4.88 -9.35 16.29
C ASN A 308 5.59 -10.35 17.18
N GLU A 309 6.35 -11.24 16.57
CA GLU A 309 7.23 -12.17 17.27
C GLU A 309 8.56 -12.30 16.56
N GLU A 310 9.63 -12.32 17.34
CA GLU A 310 10.94 -12.75 16.85
C GLU A 310 10.90 -14.28 16.70
N ILE A 311 11.18 -14.76 15.50
CA ILE A 311 11.34 -16.17 15.24
C ILE A 311 12.75 -16.53 15.68
N ASN A 312 12.84 -17.17 16.84
CA ASN A 312 14.07 -17.84 17.23
C ASN A 312 14.43 -18.84 16.12
N ALA A 313 15.62 -18.68 15.52
CA ALA A 313 16.14 -19.62 14.54
C ALA A 313 16.07 -21.04 15.14
N LEU A 314 15.31 -21.92 14.48
CA LEU A 314 15.19 -23.33 14.84
C LEU A 314 16.53 -24.06 14.70
#